data_AF-A0A0X3VM43-F1
#
_entry.id   AF-A0A0X3VM43-F1
#
_cell.length_a   1.000
_cell.length_b   1.000
_cell.length_c   1.000
_cell.angle_alpha   90.00
_cell.angle_beta   90.00
_cell.angle_gamma   90.00
#
_symmetry.space_group_name_H-M   'P 1'
#
loop_
_entity.id
_entity.type
_entity.pdbx_description
1 polymer ?
#
loop_
_entity_poly.entity_id
_entity_poly.type
_entity_poly.pdbx_seq_one_letter_code
_entity_poly.pdbx_strand_id
1 'polypeptide(L)'
;MATPYDFPSDLLAGQEELHQVRAELSALLKRLPWSVVPLDGFNDDNGWRKVERPASPGWTEDEQAEVEKLRRREHELAVFVSGHRFWSELAGAERMDARTKLKHAHETPAEEEN
;
A
#
# COMPACT_ATOMS: atom_id res chain seq x y z
N MET A 1 -22.50 -9.17 -0.74
CA MET A 1 -23.57 -8.14 -0.65
C MET A 1 -23.12 -6.91 -1.40
N ALA A 2 -23.99 -6.26 -2.17
CA ALA A 2 -23.67 -4.99 -2.80
C ALA A 2 -23.21 -4.01 -1.72
N THR A 3 -22.04 -3.38 -1.90
CA THR A 3 -21.70 -2.20 -1.11
C THR A 3 -22.89 -1.23 -1.25
N PRO A 4 -23.43 -0.66 -0.17
CA PRO A 4 -24.60 0.23 -0.23
C PRO A 4 -24.35 1.50 -1.06
N TYR A 5 -23.10 1.69 -1.51
CA TYR A 5 -22.67 2.73 -2.42
C TYR A 5 -22.40 2.12 -3.79
N ASP A 6 -23.03 2.71 -4.81
CA ASP A 6 -22.74 2.44 -6.21
C ASP A 6 -21.48 3.23 -6.60
N PHE A 7 -20.31 2.66 -6.31
CA PHE A 7 -19.05 3.33 -6.58
C PHE A 7 -18.82 3.47 -8.08
N PRO A 8 -18.41 4.65 -8.56
CA PRO A 8 -18.00 4.84 -9.95
C PRO A 8 -16.91 3.84 -10.36
N SER A 9 -16.99 3.35 -11.60
CA SER A 9 -16.07 2.32 -12.11
C SER A 9 -14.62 2.78 -12.15
N ASP A 10 -14.37 4.07 -12.38
CA ASP A 10 -13.05 4.69 -12.32
C ASP A 10 -12.49 4.73 -10.88
N LEU A 11 -13.34 4.98 -9.88
CA LEU A 11 -12.96 4.91 -8.48
C LEU A 11 -12.63 3.48 -8.04
N LEU A 12 -13.42 2.50 -8.47
CA LEU A 12 -13.14 1.08 -8.22
C LEU A 12 -11.84 0.64 -8.88
N ALA A 13 -11.64 0.98 -10.16
CA ALA A 13 -10.40 0.67 -10.88
C ALA A 13 -9.18 1.33 -10.23
N GLY A 14 -9.29 2.60 -9.82
CA GLY A 14 -8.21 3.31 -9.13
C GLY A 14 -7.89 2.73 -7.76
N GLN A 15 -8.89 2.27 -7.01
CA GLN A 15 -8.69 1.59 -5.73
C GLN A 15 -8.01 0.22 -5.92
N GLU A 16 -8.45 -0.57 -6.90
CA GLU A 16 -7.87 -1.85 -7.23
C GLU A 16 -6.39 -1.71 -7.64
N GLU A 17 -6.10 -0.77 -8.54
CA GLU A 17 -4.73 -0.51 -8.96
C GLU A 17 -3.85 -0.04 -7.78
N LEU A 18 -4.41 0.77 -6.86
CA LEU A 18 -3.70 1.19 -5.65
C LEU A 18 -3.34 -0.01 -4.76
N HIS A 19 -4.24 -0.98 -4.62
CA HIS A 19 -3.95 -2.22 -3.88
C HIS A 19 -2.87 -3.05 -4.56
N GLN A 20 -2.93 -3.22 -5.87
CA GLN A 20 -1.94 -3.96 -6.64
C GLN A 20 -0.55 -3.34 -6.53
N VAL A 21 -0.43 -2.02 -6.73
CA VAL A 21 0.85 -1.29 -6.63
C VAL A 21 1.44 -1.40 -5.21
N ARG A 22 0.60 -1.33 -4.17
CA ARG A 22 1.05 -1.53 -2.79
C ARG A 22 1.53 -2.95 -2.51
N ALA A 23 0.84 -3.96 -3.07
CA ALA A 23 1.25 -5.34 -2.95
C ALA A 23 2.59 -5.58 -3.66
N GLU A 24 2.76 -5.05 -4.87
CA GLU A 24 4.00 -5.11 -5.64
C GLU A 24 5.15 -4.40 -4.93
N LEU A 25 4.94 -3.18 -4.44
CA LEU A 25 5.93 -2.44 -3.66
C LEU A 25 6.32 -3.20 -2.38
N SER A 26 5.35 -3.79 -1.68
CA SER A 26 5.63 -4.60 -0.49
C SER A 26 6.45 -5.84 -0.83
N ALA A 27 6.13 -6.53 -1.93
CA ALA A 27 6.87 -7.71 -2.39
C ALA A 27 8.31 -7.33 -2.79
N LEU A 28 8.49 -6.23 -3.51
CA LEU A 28 9.80 -5.71 -3.88
C LEU A 28 10.64 -5.37 -2.64
N LEU A 29 10.11 -4.58 -1.71
CA LEU A 29 10.81 -4.19 -0.48
C LEU A 29 11.18 -5.38 0.41
N LYS A 30 10.42 -6.47 0.37
CA LYS A 30 10.76 -7.72 1.09
C LYS A 30 11.94 -8.47 0.48
N ARG A 31 12.15 -8.33 -0.83
CA ARG A 31 13.27 -8.95 -1.56
C ARG A 31 14.55 -8.12 -1.48
N LEU A 32 14.42 -6.80 -1.41
CA LEU A 32 15.56 -5.89 -1.40
C LEU A 32 16.35 -5.98 -0.08
N PRO A 33 17.64 -5.61 -0.10
CA PRO A 33 18.42 -5.44 1.10
C PRO A 33 17.74 -4.49 2.10
N TRP A 34 17.89 -4.76 3.39
CA TRP A 34 17.17 -4.03 4.43
C TRP A 34 17.58 -2.55 4.54
N SER A 35 18.73 -2.17 3.96
CA SER A 35 19.19 -0.79 3.84
C SER A 35 19.31 -0.37 2.39
N VAL A 36 18.90 0.88 2.11
CA VAL A 36 19.03 1.53 0.80
C VAL A 36 20.50 1.87 0.49
N VAL A 37 21.26 2.30 1.50
CA VAL A 37 22.69 2.57 1.36
C VAL A 37 23.50 1.39 1.89
N PRO A 38 24.74 1.18 1.40
CA PRO A 38 25.64 0.21 2.02
C PRO A 38 25.78 0.50 3.51
N LEU A 39 25.50 -0.49 4.35
CA LEU A 39 25.65 -0.42 5.80
C LEU A 39 26.33 -1.66 6.30
N ASP A 40 27.31 -1.46 7.18
CA ASP A 40 27.92 -2.56 7.91
C ASP A 40 26.90 -3.23 8.81
N GLY A 41 27.06 -4.54 8.98
CA GLY A 41 26.27 -5.29 9.94
C GLY A 41 26.56 -4.80 11.34
N PHE A 42 25.55 -4.77 12.19
CA PHE A 42 25.72 -4.40 13.58
C PHE A 42 25.10 -5.44 14.51
N ASN A 43 25.71 -5.56 15.68
CA ASN A 43 25.23 -6.37 16.78
C ASN A 43 25.24 -5.47 18.02
N ASP A 44 24.07 -5.23 18.59
CA ASP A 44 23.89 -4.47 19.82
C ASP A 44 23.19 -5.36 20.86
N ASP A 45 23.93 -5.70 21.90
CA ASP A 45 23.48 -6.48 23.05
C ASP A 45 23.43 -5.65 24.34
N ASN A 46 23.64 -4.33 24.26
CA ASN A 46 23.63 -3.44 25.44
C ASN A 46 22.21 -3.08 25.92
N GLY A 47 21.18 -3.37 25.12
CA GLY A 47 19.78 -3.10 25.43
C GLY A 47 19.05 -4.26 26.11
N TRP A 48 17.77 -4.05 26.43
CA TRP A 48 16.87 -5.09 26.98
C TRP A 48 16.58 -6.25 26.00
N ARG A 49 16.92 -6.09 24.72
CA ARG A 49 16.89 -7.12 23.68
C ARG A 49 18.10 -6.98 22.77
N LYS A 50 18.70 -8.12 22.40
CA LYS A 50 19.72 -8.20 21.36
C LYS A 50 19.13 -7.76 20.02
N VAL A 51 19.77 -6.82 19.35
CA VAL A 51 19.46 -6.39 17.99
C VAL A 51 20.65 -6.72 17.11
N GLU A 52 20.45 -7.59 16.13
CA GLU A 52 21.48 -7.98 15.18
C GLU A 52 20.96 -7.81 13.76
N ARG A 53 21.77 -7.20 12.89
CA ARG A 53 21.50 -7.10 11.46
C ARG A 53 22.76 -7.41 10.66
N PRO A 54 22.66 -8.24 9.61
CA PRO A 54 23.80 -8.50 8.73
C PRO A 54 24.15 -7.25 7.91
N ALA A 55 25.36 -7.22 7.36
CA ALA A 55 25.76 -6.17 6.43
C ALA A 55 24.81 -6.11 5.23
N SER A 56 24.43 -4.90 4.84
CA SER A 56 23.58 -4.64 3.68
C SER A 56 24.43 -3.98 2.60
N PRO A 57 24.45 -4.51 1.37
CA PRO A 57 25.16 -3.89 0.25
C PRO A 57 24.52 -2.58 -0.24
N GLY A 58 23.32 -2.23 0.24
CA GLY A 58 22.53 -1.14 -0.33
C GLY A 58 21.70 -1.62 -1.52
N TRP A 59 20.86 -0.74 -2.05
CA TRP A 59 20.11 -0.98 -3.28
C TRP A 59 20.94 -0.57 -4.48
N THR A 60 20.76 -1.26 -5.60
CA THR A 60 21.30 -0.79 -6.87
C THR A 60 20.49 0.41 -7.39
N GLU A 61 21.04 1.15 -8.35
CA GLU A 61 20.32 2.26 -9.00
C GLU A 61 19.02 1.79 -9.66
N ASP A 62 19.03 0.61 -10.28
CA ASP A 62 17.84 0.01 -10.91
C ASP A 62 16.77 -0.34 -9.87
N GLU A 63 17.16 -0.95 -8.75
CA GLU A 63 16.25 -1.29 -7.65
C GLU A 63 15.66 -0.04 -7.02
N GLN A 64 16.47 1.01 -6.82
CA GLN A 64 15.99 2.29 -6.33
C GLN A 64 15.02 2.95 -7.30
N ALA A 65 15.30 2.92 -8.60
CA ALA A 65 14.43 3.46 -9.64
C ALA A 65 13.09 2.71 -9.73
N GLU A 66 13.11 1.38 -9.57
CA GLU A 66 11.90 0.55 -9.54
C GLU A 66 11.00 0.90 -8.35
N VAL A 67 11.60 1.02 -7.15
CA VAL A 67 10.88 1.46 -5.94
C VAL A 67 10.32 2.87 -6.11
N GLU A 68 11.09 3.81 -6.67
CA GLU A 68 10.65 5.18 -6.87
C GLU A 68 9.48 5.25 -7.87
N LYS A 69 9.54 4.48 -8.96
CA LYS A 69 8.45 4.37 -9.93
C LYS A 69 7.16 3.87 -9.27
N LEU A 70 7.24 2.80 -8.46
CA LEU A 70 6.09 2.27 -7.74
C LEU A 70 5.54 3.25 -6.71
N ARG A 71 6.40 3.93 -5.94
CA ARG A 71 5.98 4.95 -4.96
C ARG A 71 5.31 6.15 -5.62
N ARG A 72 5.81 6.58 -6.78
CA ARG A 72 5.20 7.65 -7.57
C ARG A 72 3.80 7.26 -8.02
N ARG A 73 3.65 6.03 -8.55
CA ARG A 73 2.36 5.52 -8.97
C ARG A 73 1.39 5.36 -7.80
N GLU A 74 1.87 4.83 -6.67
CA GLU A 74 1.08 4.74 -5.43
C GLU A 74 0.58 6.12 -5.00
N HIS A 75 1.44 7.15 -5.04
CA HIS A 75 1.08 8.50 -4.66
C HIS A 75 0.02 9.10 -5.60
N GLU A 76 0.20 8.96 -6.92
CA GLU A 76 -0.79 9.41 -7.92
C GLU A 76 -2.16 8.77 -7.68
N LEU A 77 -2.20 7.45 -7.47
CA LEU A 77 -3.42 6.71 -7.20
C LEU A 77 -4.05 7.11 -5.85
N ALA A 78 -3.23 7.31 -4.81
CA ALA A 78 -3.72 7.77 -3.51
C ALA A 78 -4.35 9.17 -3.61
N VAL A 79 -3.77 10.08 -4.39
CA VAL A 79 -4.34 11.42 -4.67
C VAL A 79 -5.63 11.29 -5.47
N PHE A 80 -5.63 10.50 -6.56
CA PHE A 80 -6.81 10.26 -7.38
C PHE A 80 -7.98 9.71 -6.56
N VAL A 81 -7.76 8.63 -5.81
CA VAL A 81 -8.79 8.00 -4.99
C VAL A 81 -9.26 8.96 -3.90
N SER A 82 -8.36 9.61 -3.14
CA SER A 82 -8.77 10.46 -2.01
C SER A 82 -9.45 11.77 -2.44
N GLY A 83 -9.10 12.30 -3.60
CA GLY A 83 -9.64 13.52 -4.21
C GLY A 83 -10.78 13.29 -5.20
N HIS A 84 -11.27 12.06 -5.33
CA HIS A 84 -12.30 11.71 -6.31
C HIS A 84 -13.60 12.52 -6.12
N ARG A 85 -14.23 12.93 -7.24
CA ARG A 85 -15.46 13.74 -7.23
C ARG A 85 -16.62 13.11 -6.46
N PHE A 86 -16.71 11.78 -6.46
CA PHE A 86 -17.73 11.02 -5.72
C PHE A 86 -17.81 11.42 -4.23
N TRP A 87 -16.69 11.81 -3.63
CA TRP A 87 -16.70 12.19 -2.22
C TRP A 87 -17.43 13.50 -1.94
N SER A 88 -17.59 14.39 -2.93
CA SER A 88 -18.37 15.62 -2.75
C SER A 88 -19.87 15.36 -2.62
N GLU A 89 -20.34 14.21 -3.09
CA GLU A 89 -21.75 13.78 -3.03
C GLU A 89 -22.14 13.24 -1.65
N LEU A 90 -21.16 12.82 -0.83
CA LEU A 90 -21.38 12.24 0.50
C LEU A 90 -20.97 13.22 1.61
N ALA A 91 -21.75 13.28 2.69
CA ALA A 91 -21.51 14.19 3.80
C ALA A 91 -20.98 13.47 5.06
N GLY A 92 -20.05 14.11 5.79
CA GLY A 92 -19.66 13.73 7.15
C GLY A 92 -19.33 12.23 7.33
N ALA A 93 -20.10 11.56 8.20
CA ALA A 93 -19.88 10.16 8.57
C ALA A 93 -20.12 9.18 7.40
N GLU A 94 -21.03 9.51 6.47
CA GLU A 94 -21.32 8.68 5.30
C GLU A 94 -20.11 8.55 4.39
N ARG A 95 -19.38 9.65 4.19
CA ARG A 95 -18.13 9.65 3.41
C ARG A 95 -17.08 8.72 4.03
N MET A 96 -16.99 8.66 5.36
CA MET A 96 -16.03 7.81 6.06
C MET A 96 -16.41 6.33 5.98
N ASP A 97 -17.69 6.01 6.10
CA ASP A 97 -18.20 4.65 5.90
C ASP A 97 -17.96 4.18 4.45
N ALA A 98 -18.29 5.01 3.46
CA ALA A 98 -18.05 4.73 2.05
C ALA A 98 -16.55 4.51 1.74
N ARG A 99 -15.65 5.33 2.28
CA ARG A 99 -14.20 5.12 2.15
C ARG A 99 -13.72 3.82 2.78
N THR A 100 -14.34 3.39 3.88
CA THR A 100 -14.02 2.12 4.53
C THR A 100 -14.46 0.96 3.64
N LYS A 101 -15.68 1.00 3.12
CA LYS A 101 -16.21 -0.02 2.21
C LYS A 101 -15.47 -0.10 0.88
N LEU A 102 -15.01 1.03 0.35
CA LEU A 102 -14.21 1.06 -0.89
C LEU A 102 -12.92 0.23 -0.74
N LYS A 103 -12.26 0.24 0.43
CA LYS A 103 -11.05 -0.56 0.67
C LYS A 103 -11.29 -2.06 0.55
N HIS A 104 -12.51 -2.51 0.83
CA HIS A 104 -12.91 -3.91 0.77
C HIS A 104 -13.69 -4.25 -0.51
N ALA A 105 -13.86 -3.29 -1.44
CA ALA A 105 -14.66 -3.52 -2.65
C ALA A 105 -14.06 -4.58 -3.59
N HIS A 106 -12.76 -4.87 -3.45
CA HIS A 106 -12.05 -5.92 -4.18
C HIS A 106 -12.11 -7.29 -3.49
N GLU A 107 -12.50 -7.33 -2.21
CA GLU A 107 -12.70 -8.58 -1.48
C GLU A 107 -14.05 -9.14 -1.93
N THR A 108 -14.02 -10.16 -2.81
CA THR A 108 -15.21 -10.97 -3.07
C THR A 108 -15.76 -11.42 -1.72
N PRO A 109 -17.06 -11.26 -1.43
CA PRO A 109 -17.62 -11.72 -0.16
C PRO A 109 -17.24 -13.19 -0.03
N ALA A 110 -16.43 -13.50 0.98
CA ALA A 110 -16.15 -14.88 1.34
C ALA A 110 -17.51 -15.56 1.46
N GLU A 111 -17.70 -16.61 0.66
CA GLU A 111 -18.85 -17.48 0.77
C GLU A 111 -18.96 -17.86 2.25
N GLU A 112 -20.04 -17.44 2.90
CA GLU A 112 -20.42 -17.95 4.21
C GLU A 112 -20.64 -19.46 4.04
N GLU A 113 -19.59 -20.24 4.28
CA GLU A 113 -19.67 -21.68 4.46
C GLU A 113 -20.50 -21.95 5.73
N ASN A 114 -21.76 -22.29 5.46
CA ASN A 114 -22.78 -23.01 6.25
C ASN A 114 -22.30 -23.67 7.56
#